data_AF-A0A843AV27-F1
#
_entry.id   AF-A0A843AV27-F1
#
_cell.length_a   1.000
_cell.length_b   1.000
_cell.length_c   1.000
_cell.angle_alpha   90.00
_cell.angle_beta   90.00
_cell.angle_gamma   90.00
#
_symmetry.space_group_name_H-M   'P 1'
#
loop_
_entity.id
_entity.type
_entity.pdbx_description
1 polymer ?
#
loop_
_entity_poly.entity_id
_entity_poly.type
_entity_poly.pdbx_seq_one_letter_code
_entity_poly.pdbx_strand_id
1 'polypeptide(L)' 'MAETKKFAMVVAEGTFDKAMMAMMMGNTAASMGIETHIFYTFFGLNLLKKGAKPKMPGMMRFFTGMMIK' A
#
# COMPACT_ATOMS: atom_id res chain seq x y z
N MET A 1 -12.16 -30.05 7.49
CA MET A 1 -11.08 -29.36 6.76
C MET A 1 -10.80 -28.08 7.51
N ALA A 2 -9.56 -27.80 7.90
CA ALA A 2 -9.24 -26.58 8.62
C ALA A 2 -9.59 -25.37 7.73
N GLU A 3 -10.32 -24.40 8.27
CA GLU A 3 -10.73 -23.21 7.54
C GLU A 3 -9.48 -22.44 7.07
N THR A 4 -9.34 -22.26 5.76
CA THR A 4 -8.27 -21.45 5.19
C THR A 4 -8.51 -19.99 5.54
N LYS A 5 -7.65 -19.43 6.38
CA LYS A 5 -7.70 -18.01 6.74
C LYS A 5 -7.57 -17.18 5.46
N LYS A 6 -8.33 -16.08 5.40
CA LYS A 6 -8.32 -15.13 4.27
C LYS A 6 -7.92 -13.75 4.72
N PHE A 7 -7.11 -13.07 3.92
CA PHE A 7 -6.70 -11.69 4.10
C PHE A 7 -7.14 -10.88 2.89
N ALA A 8 -7.85 -9.78 3.13
CA ALA A 8 -8.31 -8.86 2.09
C ALA A 8 -7.96 -7.44 2.47
N MET A 9 -7.43 -6.66 1.52
CA MET A 9 -7.04 -5.27 1.75
C MET A 9 -7.36 -4.41 0.53
N VAL A 10 -7.90 -3.22 0.79
CA VAL A 10 -8.24 -2.24 -0.25
C VAL A 10 -7.26 -1.07 -0.17
N VAL A 11 -6.60 -0.76 -1.29
CA VAL A 11 -5.63 0.33 -1.41
C VAL A 11 -6.19 1.41 -2.33
N ALA A 12 -6.69 2.49 -1.72
CA ALA A 12 -7.28 3.63 -2.44
C ALA A 12 -6.26 4.74 -2.75
N GLU A 13 -5.22 4.87 -1.93
CA GLU A 13 -4.20 5.93 -2.02
C GLU A 13 -3.02 5.52 -2.92
N GLY A 14 -2.43 6.51 -3.61
CA GLY A 14 -1.35 6.31 -4.58
C GLY A 14 0.05 6.67 -4.07
N THR A 15 0.24 6.81 -2.76
CA THR A 15 1.53 7.20 -2.15
C THR A 15 2.41 5.98 -1.87
N PHE A 16 3.72 6.20 -1.78
CA PHE A 16 4.69 5.10 -1.63
C PHE A 16 4.57 4.35 -0.30
N ASP A 17 4.26 5.05 0.80
CA ASP A 17 4.08 4.45 2.13
C ASP A 17 2.93 3.44 2.15
N LYS A 18 1.79 3.79 1.53
CA LYS A 18 0.62 2.91 1.43
C LYS A 18 0.88 1.71 0.54
N ALA A 19 1.59 1.93 -0.58
CA ALA A 19 2.02 0.86 -1.46
C ALA A 19 2.93 -0.15 -0.72
N MET A 20 3.89 0.36 0.05
CA MET A 20 4.82 -0.45 0.82
C MET A 20 4.10 -1.25 1.92
N MET A 21 3.20 -0.59 2.67
CA MET A 21 2.35 -1.25 3.66
C MET A 21 1.57 -2.39 3.03
N ALA A 22 0.96 -2.16 1.86
CA ALA A 22 0.16 -3.16 1.18
C ALA A 22 0.97 -4.41 0.81
N MET A 23 2.17 -4.20 0.26
CA MET A 23 3.08 -5.29 -0.11
C MET A 23 3.61 -6.05 1.11
N MET A 24 3.97 -5.36 2.19
CA MET A 24 4.47 -6.00 3.42
C MET A 24 3.43 -6.91 4.07
N MET A 25 2.20 -6.42 4.22
CA MET A 25 1.10 -7.19 4.81
C MET A 25 0.72 -8.37 3.93
N GLY A 26 0.58 -8.14 2.62
CA GLY A 26 0.25 -9.20 1.67
C GLY A 26 1.30 -10.30 1.61
N ASN A 27 2.59 -9.92 1.59
CA ASN A 27 3.68 -10.90 1.57
C ASN A 27 3.76 -11.72 2.86
N THR A 28 3.49 -11.09 4.01
CA THR A 28 3.44 -11.80 5.31
C THR A 28 2.25 -12.75 5.38
N ALA A 29 1.08 -12.33 4.92
CA ALA A 29 -0.10 -13.20 4.87
C ALA A 29 0.13 -14.39 3.92
N ALA A 30 0.68 -14.13 2.73
CA ALA A 30 1.01 -15.16 1.76
C ALA A 30 2.05 -16.16 2.29
N SER A 31 3.08 -15.70 3.02
CA SER A 31 4.10 -16.58 3.61
C SER A 31 3.56 -17.48 4.73
N MET A 32 2.49 -17.06 5.39
CA MET A 32 1.76 -17.85 6.38
C MET A 32 0.74 -18.83 5.77
N GLY A 33 0.65 -18.92 4.43
CA GLY A 33 -0.32 -19.76 3.72
C GLY A 33 -1.76 -19.24 3.79
N ILE A 34 -1.95 -17.94 4.06
CA ILE A 34 -3.25 -17.28 4.11
C ILE A 34 -3.66 -16.87 2.69
N GLU A 35 -4.90 -17.15 2.30
CA GLU A 35 -5.44 -16.72 1.01
C GLU A 35 -5.51 -15.18 0.98
N THR A 36 -4.66 -14.54 0.16
CA THR A 36 -4.39 -13.11 0.24
C THR A 36 -4.88 -12.39 -1.02
N HIS A 37 -5.74 -11.38 -0.84
CA HIS A 37 -6.28 -10.55 -1.91
C HIS A 37 -6.01 -9.07 -1.63
N ILE A 38 -5.33 -8.39 -2.55
CA ILE A 38 -5.12 -6.93 -2.49
C ILE A 38 -5.85 -6.28 -3.66
N PHE A 39 -6.81 -5.41 -3.35
CA PHE A 39 -7.59 -4.68 -4.33
C PHE A 39 -7.14 -3.22 -4.39
N TYR A 40 -6.53 -2.83 -5.51
CA TYR A 40 -6.16 -1.44 -5.78
C TYR A 40 -7.33 -0.73 -6.46
N THR A 41 -7.70 0.45 -5.95
CA THR A 41 -8.82 1.25 -6.47
C THR A 41 -8.47 2.75 -6.47
N PHE A 42 -9.27 3.57 -7.14
CA PHE A 42 -9.10 5.03 -7.27
C PHE A 42 -7.66 5.42 -7.65
N PHE A 43 -6.98 6.20 -6.81
CA PHE A 43 -5.61 6.64 -7.03
C PHE A 43 -4.57 5.53 -6.85
N GLY A 44 -4.91 4.49 -6.08
CA GLY A 44 -4.09 3.30 -5.88
C GLY A 44 -3.82 2.52 -7.16
N LEU A 45 -4.68 2.62 -8.18
CA LEU A 45 -4.44 2.03 -9.51
C LEU A 45 -3.17 2.59 -10.16
N ASN A 46 -2.77 3.82 -9.84
CA ASN A 46 -1.53 4.41 -10.37
C ASN A 46 -0.27 3.70 -9.86
N LEU A 47 -0.34 3.00 -8.72
CA LEU A 47 0.76 2.21 -8.17
C LEU A 47 1.08 0.98 -9.04
N LEU A 48 0.10 0.47 -9.79
CA LEU A 48 0.25 -0.71 -10.64
C LEU A 48 0.81 -0.38 -12.04
N LYS A 49 0.96 0.90 -12.39
CA LYS A 49 1.50 1.32 -13.69
C LYS A 49 2.98 0.97 -13.80
N LYS A 50 3.40 0.40 -14.94
CA LYS A 50 4.81 0.13 -15.23
C LYS A 50 5.62 1.43 -15.17
N GLY A 51 6.74 1.41 -14.45
CA GLY A 51 7.59 2.59 -14.27
C GLY A 51 7.03 3.64 -13.30
N ALA A 52 5.99 3.32 -12.51
CA ALA A 52 5.48 4.21 -11.49
C ALA A 52 6.59 4.58 -10.49
N LYS A 53 6.70 5.88 -10.19
CA LYS A 53 7.59 6.44 -9.16
C LYS A 53 6.74 7.15 -8.10
N PRO A 54 5.98 6.41 -7.28
CA PRO A 54 5.17 7.01 -6.23
C PRO A 54 6.07 7.74 -5.24
N LYS A 55 5.62 8.90 -4.78
CA LYS A 55 6.34 9.71 -3.80
C LYS A 55 5.83 9.40 -2.40
N MET A 56 6.69 9.58 -1.40
CA MET A 56 6.21 9.66 -0.03
C MET A 56 5.36 10.94 0.15
N PRO A 57 4.34 10.91 1.01
CA PRO A 57 3.69 12.13 1.46
C PRO A 57 4.78 13.01 2.09
N GLY A 58 5.00 14.20 1.54
CA GLY A 58 5.96 15.14 2.11
C GLY A 58 5.54 15.52 3.53
N MET A 59 6.48 15.50 4.46
CA MET A 59 6.23 15.96 5.83
C MET A 59 6.20 17.50 5.82
N MET A 60 5.13 18.12 6.32
CA MET A 60 5.09 19.57 6.47
C MET A 60 5.99 19.97 7.64
N ARG A 61 6.94 20.90 7.42
CA ARG A 61 7.73 21.45 8.54
C ARG A 61 6.78 22.20 9.47
N PHE A 62 6.69 21.76 10.72
CA PHE A 62 6.07 22.53 11.78
C PHE A 62 6.71 23.94 11.78
N PHE A 63 5.87 24.98 11.80
CA PHE A 63 6.20 26.42 11.83
C PHE A 63 6.57 27.14 10.53
N THR A 64 6.95 26.47 9.43
CA THR A 64 7.34 27.19 8.20
C THR A 64 6.35 27.04 7.04
N GLY A 65 5.35 26.16 7.15
CA GLY A 65 4.38 25.91 6.07
C GLY A 65 5.01 25.33 4.79
N MET A 66 6.30 25.02 4.81
CA MET A 66 7.03 24.46 3.68
C MET A 66 6.99 22.93 3.72
N MET A 67 6.69 22.33 2.57
CA MET A 67 6.81 20.89 2.36
C MET A 67 8.29 20.50 2.40
N ILE A 68 8.67 19.54 3.25
CA ILE A 68 9.97 18.88 3.14
C ILE A 68 9.94 18.10 1.83
N LYS A 69 10.74 18.54 0.85
CA LYS A 69 10.92 17.84 -0.43
C LYS A 69 11.69 16.54 -0.23
#